data_AF-A0A6P0DUY9-F1
#
_entry.id   AF-A0A6P0DUY9-F1
#
_cell.length_a   1.000
_cell.length_b   1.000
_cell.length_c   1.000
_cell.angle_alpha   90.00
_cell.angle_beta   90.00
_cell.angle_gamma   90.00
#
_symmetry.space_group_name_H-M   'P 1'
#
loop_
_entity.id
_entity.type
_entity.pdbx_description
1 polymer ?
#
loop_
_entity_poly.entity_id
_entity_poly.type
_entity_poly.pdbx_seq_one_letter_code
_entity_poly.pdbx_strand_id
1 'polypeptide(L)'
;YILQNLAAARSLAKSMDQMIGDWSMVRGNGQAICTLVLTNTDAGNDNFQVFLKGKCDPAVAAFNPTMWRLDHGQMILMSAKGETWQFEADDNAQWRRVPDSADPLIMLREQ
;
A
#
# COMPACT_ATOMS: atom_id res chain seq x y z
N TYR A 1 -22.94 -0.39 23.62
CA TYR A 1 -22.06 0.25 22.62
C TYR A 1 -20.60 -0.23 22.63
N ILE A 2 -20.12 -1.03 23.59
CA ILE A 2 -18.72 -1.51 23.62
C ILE A 2 -18.44 -2.64 22.61
N LEU A 3 -19.43 -3.50 22.31
CA LEU A 3 -19.26 -4.65 21.41
C LEU A 3 -19.05 -4.26 19.94
N GLN A 4 -19.67 -3.16 19.47
CA GLN A 4 -19.50 -2.68 18.10
C GLN A 4 -18.06 -2.24 17.81
N ASN A 5 -17.40 -1.64 18.80
CA ASN A 5 -16.04 -1.14 18.64
C ASN A 5 -15.01 -2.28 18.52
N LEU A 6 -15.21 -3.38 19.28
CA LEU A 6 -14.33 -4.55 19.21
C LEU A 6 -14.44 -5.29 17.87
N ALA A 7 -15.64 -5.39 17.31
CA ALA A 7 -15.83 -6.02 16.00
C ALA A 7 -15.16 -5.21 14.88
N ALA A 8 -15.33 -3.88 14.88
CA ALA A 8 -14.71 -2.98 13.90
C ALA A 8 -13.17 -2.98 13.99
N ALA A 9 -12.61 -2.94 15.21
CA ALA A 9 -11.17 -3.05 15.42
C ALA A 9 -10.61 -4.38 14.93
N ARG A 10 -11.32 -5.49 15.16
CA ARG A 10 -10.93 -6.82 14.66
C ARG A 10 -10.99 -6.92 13.14
N SER A 11 -12.02 -6.35 12.50
CA SER A 11 -12.06 -6.33 11.03
C SER A 11 -10.93 -5.49 10.45
N LEU A 12 -10.61 -4.34 11.04
CA LEU A 12 -9.50 -3.50 10.60
C LEU A 12 -8.16 -4.22 10.76
N ALA A 13 -7.92 -4.85 11.91
CA ALA A 13 -6.72 -5.66 12.15
C ALA A 13 -6.59 -6.80 11.13
N LYS A 14 -7.68 -7.52 10.86
CA LYS A 14 -7.69 -8.56 9.82
C LYS A 14 -7.38 -8.00 8.43
N SER A 15 -7.94 -6.84 8.07
CA SER A 15 -7.64 -6.17 6.81
C SER A 15 -6.18 -5.72 6.73
N MET A 16 -5.61 -5.23 7.83
CA MET A 16 -4.20 -4.88 7.93
C MET A 16 -3.30 -6.12 7.77
N ASP A 17 -3.59 -7.21 8.48
CA ASP A 17 -2.84 -8.47 8.36
C ASP A 17 -2.86 -9.02 6.93
N GLN A 18 -3.97 -8.81 6.22
CA GLN A 18 -4.08 -9.15 4.81
C GLN A 18 -3.21 -8.27 3.90
N MET A 19 -2.85 -7.06 4.30
CA MET A 19 -1.97 -6.18 3.51
C MET A 19 -0.49 -6.48 3.70
N ILE A 20 -0.09 -7.11 4.80
CA ILE A 20 1.31 -7.47 5.07
C ILE A 20 1.82 -8.48 4.01
N GLY A 21 3.02 -8.26 3.50
CA GLY A 21 3.71 -9.16 2.57
C GLY A 21 4.38 -8.45 1.39
N ASP A 22 4.78 -9.24 0.40
CA ASP A 22 5.39 -8.75 -0.84
C ASP A 22 4.29 -8.35 -1.85
N TRP A 23 4.47 -7.20 -2.48
CA TRP A 23 3.56 -6.62 -3.47
C TRP A 23 4.33 -6.19 -4.70
N SER A 24 3.86 -6.61 -5.87
CA SER A 24 4.38 -6.15 -7.14
C SER A 24 3.70 -4.85 -7.52
N MET A 25 4.47 -3.78 -7.68
CA MET A 25 3.99 -2.57 -8.30
C MET A 25 4.19 -2.66 -9.80
N VAL A 26 3.11 -2.48 -10.54
CA VAL A 26 3.03 -2.64 -11.99
C VAL A 26 2.49 -1.38 -12.66
N ARG A 27 2.85 -1.17 -13.92
CA ARG A 27 2.21 -0.17 -14.79
C ARG A 27 0.87 -0.69 -15.30
N GLY A 28 0.04 0.19 -15.86
CA GLY A 28 -1.25 -0.18 -16.46
C GLY A 28 -1.19 -1.23 -17.58
N ASN A 29 -0.02 -1.43 -18.20
CA ASN A 29 0.22 -2.49 -19.18
C ASN A 29 0.63 -3.84 -18.55
N GLY A 30 0.63 -3.95 -17.21
CA GLY A 30 1.00 -5.15 -16.45
C GLY A 30 2.50 -5.32 -16.22
N GLN A 31 3.35 -4.42 -16.71
CA GLN A 31 4.79 -4.52 -16.49
C GLN A 31 5.12 -4.28 -15.00
N ALA A 32 5.73 -5.27 -14.35
CA ALA A 32 6.29 -5.11 -13.01
C ALA A 32 7.48 -4.12 -13.03
N ILE A 33 7.44 -3.15 -12.13
CA ILE A 33 8.41 -2.05 -12.07
C ILE A 33 9.12 -1.93 -10.72
N CYS A 34 8.62 -2.58 -9.68
CA CYS A 34 9.23 -2.61 -8.34
C CYS A 34 8.50 -3.67 -7.50
N THR A 35 9.20 -4.25 -6.52
CA THR A 35 8.55 -5.03 -5.45
C THR A 35 8.60 -4.21 -4.16
N LEU A 36 7.45 -4.10 -3.48
CA LEU A 36 7.30 -3.51 -2.16
C LEU A 36 7.18 -4.63 -1.12
N VAL A 37 7.69 -4.40 0.09
CA VAL A 37 7.47 -5.27 1.25
C VAL A 37 6.72 -4.46 2.30
N LEU A 38 5.42 -4.74 2.47
CA LEU A 38 4.58 -4.13 3.49
C LEU A 38 4.71 -4.93 4.79
N THR A 39 5.11 -4.28 5.88
CA THR A 39 5.30 -4.94 7.19
C THR A 39 4.28 -4.47 8.22
N ASN A 40 4.20 -5.13 9.37
CA ASN A 40 3.51 -4.64 10.57
C ASN A 40 4.46 -3.98 11.59
N THR A 41 5.68 -3.62 11.17
CA THR A 41 6.61 -2.91 12.06
C THR A 41 6.12 -1.48 12.23
N ASP A 42 5.77 -1.10 13.46
CA ASP A 42 5.31 0.25 13.79
C ASP A 42 6.32 1.32 13.33
N ALA A 43 5.77 2.38 12.73
CA ALA A 43 6.49 3.59 12.31
C ALA A 43 5.87 4.87 12.91
N GLY A 44 4.94 4.72 13.87
CA GLY A 44 4.27 5.82 14.56
C GLY A 44 3.11 6.44 13.76
N ASN A 45 2.22 7.15 14.46
CA ASN A 45 1.01 7.78 13.88
C ASN A 45 0.16 6.81 13.04
N ASP A 46 -0.01 5.58 13.54
CA ASP A 46 -0.73 4.48 12.87
C ASP A 46 -0.13 4.08 11.51
N ASN A 47 1.16 4.33 11.30
CA ASN A 47 1.90 3.89 10.12
C ASN A 47 2.76 2.66 10.43
N PHE A 48 3.08 1.94 9.36
CA PHE A 48 3.96 0.78 9.38
C PHE A 48 5.07 0.92 8.34
N GLN A 49 6.17 0.21 8.53
CA GLN A 49 7.30 0.28 7.61
C GLN A 49 7.00 -0.44 6.28
N VAL A 50 7.42 0.17 5.17
CA VAL A 50 7.47 -0.43 3.83
C VAL A 50 8.89 -0.33 3.28
N PHE A 51 9.32 -1.36 2.55
CA PHE A 51 10.63 -1.40 1.90
C PHE A 51 10.50 -1.61 0.39
N LEU A 52 11.43 -1.03 -0.37
CA LEU A 52 11.64 -1.38 -1.77
C LEU A 52 12.58 -2.59 -1.87
N LYS A 53 12.26 -3.56 -2.73
CA LYS A 53 13.05 -4.76 -2.99
C LYS A 53 13.47 -4.78 -4.47
N GLY A 54 14.76 -5.06 -4.70
CA GLY A 54 15.33 -5.14 -6.04
C GLY A 54 15.46 -3.78 -6.72
N LYS A 55 15.59 -3.79 -8.04
CA LYS A 55 15.69 -2.57 -8.85
C LYS A 55 14.30 -2.05 -9.15
N CYS A 56 14.03 -0.81 -8.76
CA CYS A 56 12.77 -0.14 -9.03
C CYS A 56 12.90 0.89 -10.16
N ASP A 57 11.81 1.08 -10.90
CA ASP A 57 11.65 2.14 -11.89
C ASP A 57 11.89 3.52 -11.25
N PRO A 58 12.45 4.50 -12.00
CA PRO A 58 12.80 5.81 -11.45
C PRO A 58 11.66 6.54 -10.74
N ALA A 59 10.40 6.40 -11.19
CA ALA A 59 9.28 7.08 -10.54
C ALA A 59 9.04 6.54 -9.12
N VAL A 60 9.13 5.22 -8.94
CA VAL A 60 8.99 4.57 -7.63
C VAL A 60 10.21 4.85 -6.76
N ALA A 61 11.41 4.77 -7.33
CA ALA A 61 12.65 5.04 -6.61
C ALA A 61 12.77 6.51 -6.17
N ALA A 62 12.23 7.46 -6.94
CA ALA A 62 12.20 8.87 -6.56
C ALA A 62 11.20 9.16 -5.43
N PHE A 63 10.04 8.50 -5.46
CA PHE A 63 9.05 8.56 -4.40
C PHE A 63 9.56 7.90 -3.11
N ASN A 64 10.22 6.74 -3.21
CA ASN A 64 10.87 6.04 -2.10
C ASN A 64 10.00 5.95 -0.82
N PRO A 65 8.87 5.22 -0.87
CA PRO A 65 8.00 5.07 0.29
C PRO A 65 8.75 4.38 1.43
N THR A 66 8.61 4.92 2.63
CA THR A 66 9.18 4.36 3.86
C THR A 66 8.10 3.93 4.84
N MET A 67 6.89 4.46 4.68
CA MET A 67 5.75 4.18 5.54
C MET A 67 4.52 3.83 4.71
N TRP A 68 3.66 3.00 5.27
CA TRP A 68 2.33 2.71 4.73
C TRP A 68 1.29 2.65 5.85
N ARG A 69 0.02 2.86 5.50
CA ARG A 69 -1.12 2.63 6.40
C ARG A 69 -2.37 2.28 5.63
N LEU A 70 -3.37 1.76 6.34
CA LEU A 70 -4.72 1.58 5.83
C LEU A 70 -5.65 2.62 6.49
N ASP A 71 -6.29 3.44 5.68
CA ASP A 71 -7.12 4.57 6.12
C ASP A 71 -8.45 4.56 5.37
N HIS A 72 -9.56 4.35 6.07
CA HIS A 72 -10.91 4.25 5.49
C HIS A 72 -11.03 3.34 4.24
N GLY A 73 -10.26 2.25 4.20
CA GLY A 73 -10.26 1.30 3.07
C GLY A 73 -9.32 1.67 1.92
N GLN A 74 -8.60 2.78 2.04
CA GLN A 74 -7.52 3.17 1.13
C GLN A 74 -6.17 2.78 1.72
N MET A 75 -5.27 2.32 0.87
CA MET A 75 -3.89 2.10 1.26
C MET A 75 -3.08 3.35 0.91
N ILE A 76 -2.38 3.91 1.89
CA ILE A 76 -1.58 5.12 1.72
C ILE A 76 -0.12 4.75 1.85
N LEU A 77 0.68 5.01 0.81
CA LEU A 77 2.13 5.00 0.89
C LEU A 77 2.63 6.42 1.16
N MET A 78 3.67 6.55 1.97
CA MET A 78 4.26 7.84 2.34
C MET A 78 5.78 7.81 2.17
N SER A 79 6.32 8.84 1.54
CA SER A 79 7.76 9.06 1.46
C SER A 79 8.29 9.75 2.72
N ALA A 80 9.59 9.63 2.96
CA ALA A 80 10.26 10.38 4.04
C ALA A 80 10.18 11.91 3.86
N LYS A 81 9.82 12.39 2.65
CA LYS A 81 9.64 13.81 2.33
C LYS A 81 8.20 14.30 2.61
N GLY A 82 7.31 13.42 3.05
CA GLY A 82 5.90 13.74 3.30
C GLY A 82 4.99 13.65 2.08
N GLU A 83 5.49 13.17 0.93
CA GLU A 83 4.65 12.90 -0.24
C GLU A 83 3.80 11.66 0.03
N THR A 84 2.59 11.62 -0.53
CA THR A 84 1.68 10.48 -0.35
C THR A 84 1.13 9.98 -1.68
N TRP A 85 1.07 8.66 -1.82
CA TRP A 85 0.32 7.99 -2.89
C TRP A 85 -0.81 7.20 -2.26
N GLN A 86 -2.03 7.49 -2.68
CA GLN A 86 -3.24 6.80 -2.23
C GLN A 86 -3.62 5.73 -3.24
N PHE A 87 -4.06 4.58 -2.73
CA PHE A 87 -4.51 3.47 -3.53
C PHE A 87 -5.86 2.98 -3.04
N GLU A 88 -6.72 2.63 -3.99
CA GLU A 88 -8.03 2.06 -3.74
C GLU A 88 -8.09 0.64 -4.31
N ALA A 89 -8.73 -0.26 -3.59
CA ALA A 89 -9.01 -1.60 -4.09
C ALA A 89 -10.05 -1.51 -5.22
N ASP A 90 -9.78 -2.18 -6.34
CA ASP A 90 -10.74 -2.36 -7.43
C ASP A 90 -11.49 -3.70 -7.32
N ASP A 91 -12.42 -3.93 -8.25
CA ASP A 91 -13.24 -5.15 -8.31
C ASP A 91 -12.43 -6.45 -8.53
N ASN A 92 -11.16 -6.33 -8.93
CA ASN A 92 -10.26 -7.46 -9.18
C ASN A 92 -9.29 -7.72 -8.02
N ALA A 93 -9.54 -7.11 -6.86
CA ALA A 93 -8.64 -7.14 -5.70
C ALA A 93 -7.23 -6.62 -6.00
N GLN A 94 -7.11 -5.69 -6.94
CA GLN A 94 -5.90 -4.93 -7.23
C GLN A 94 -5.99 -3.57 -6.57
N TRP A 95 -4.85 -2.99 -6.18
CA TRP A 95 -4.82 -1.66 -5.57
C TRP A 95 -4.35 -0.65 -6.59
N ARG A 96 -5.23 0.23 -7.06
CA ARG A 96 -4.92 1.23 -8.09
C ARG A 96 -4.68 2.59 -7.46
N ARG A 97 -3.61 3.26 -7.90
CA ARG A 97 -3.29 4.61 -7.43
C ARG A 97 -4.37 5.60 -7.86
N VAL A 98 -4.79 6.46 -6.93
CA VAL A 98 -5.74 7.54 -7.17
C VAL A 98 -5.11 8.93 -6.93
N PRO A 99 -5.52 9.98 -7.67
CA PRO A 99 -6.39 9.91 -8.84
C PRO A 99 -5.71 9.17 -10.01
N ASP A 100 -6.54 8.66 -10.94
CA ASP A 100 -6.04 7.98 -12.13
C ASP A 100 -5.13 8.91 -12.95
N SER A 101 -4.08 8.33 -13.54
CA SER A 101 -3.14 9.03 -14.42
C SER A 101 -3.03 8.30 -15.75
N ALA A 102 -2.41 8.95 -16.75
CA ALA A 102 -2.16 8.32 -18.05
C ALA A 102 -1.22 7.10 -17.98
N ASP A 103 -0.43 7.00 -16.90
CA ASP A 103 0.49 5.90 -16.65
C ASP A 103 0.23 5.35 -15.23
N PRO A 104 -0.88 4.61 -15.05
CA PRO A 104 -1.39 4.25 -13.75
C PRO A 104 -0.44 3.28 -13.05
N LEU A 105 -0.34 3.43 -11.74
CA LEU A 105 0.34 2.49 -10.86
C LEU A 105 -0.69 1.59 -10.20
N ILE A 106 -0.42 0.30 -10.26
CA ILE A 106 -1.26 -0.74 -9.66
C ILE A 106 -0.37 -1.58 -8.77
N MET A 107 -0.87 -2.04 -7.63
CA MET A 107 -0.20 -3.07 -6.84
C MET A 107 -0.99 -4.36 -6.87
N LEU A 108 -0.26 -5.44 -7.12
CA LEU A 108 -0.73 -6.80 -7.15
C LEU A 108 -0.04 -7.56 -6.02
N ARG A 109 -0.79 -8.38 -5.29
CA ARG A 109 -0.20 -9.22 -4.26
C ARG A 109 0.70 -10.28 -4.91
N GLU A 110 1.94 -10.40 -4.45
CA GLU A 110 2.77 -11.56 -4.83
C GLU A 110 2.25 -12.80 -4.07
N GLN A 111 2.07 -13.92 -4.79
CA GLN A 111 1.57 -15.18 -4.22
C GLN A 111 2.64 -15.89 -3.39
#